data_AF-A0A0S8DBK9-F1
#
_entry.id   AF-A0A0S8DBK9-F1
#
_cell.length_a   1.000
_cell.length_b   1.000
_cell.length_c   1.000
_cell.angle_alpha   90.00
_cell.angle_beta   90.00
_cell.angle_gamma   90.00
#
_symmetry.space_group_name_H-M   'P 1'
#
loop_
_entity.id
_entity.type
_entity.pdbx_description
1 polymer ?
#
loop_
_entity_poly.entity_id
_entity_poly.type
_entity_poly.pdbx_seq_one_letter_code
_entity_poly.pdbx_strand_id
1 'polypeptide(L)'
;MEKINFYDCRREQFFELTEIQIVKNFEEKNSFLEELKEIAEKYIKKLKLDEAEETVNNISDENIRSNLFEEIGLLRVEGDELEKAEKISEKFYKNGDLLENISRAYARNGDVEKVCNISLKMLKKVEEYIEKEKIDEAIKLAENIFDQEFQTYAFVEIVNACRKRKNLEKAKEIEAKIDFEKLNSFLGEKID
;
A
#
# COMPACT_ATOMS: atom_id res chain seq x y z
N MET A 1 64.54 8.52 7.07
CA MET A 1 63.49 9.44 7.54
C MET A 1 62.45 9.54 6.44
N GLU A 2 61.38 8.76 6.55
CA GLU A 2 60.23 8.90 5.66
C GLU A 2 59.57 10.24 5.94
N LYS A 3 59.55 11.11 4.91
CA LYS A 3 58.75 12.33 4.95
C LYS A 3 57.30 11.90 4.79
N ILE A 4 56.59 11.72 5.91
CA ILE A 4 55.13 11.62 5.89
C ILE A 4 54.63 12.92 5.25
N ASN A 5 54.00 12.77 4.09
CA ASN A 5 53.52 13.87 3.28
C ASN A 5 52.39 14.57 4.04
N PHE A 6 52.62 15.81 4.46
CA PHE A 6 51.68 16.62 5.24
C PHE A 6 50.29 16.75 4.57
N TYR A 7 50.23 16.53 3.25
CA TYR A 7 49.01 16.50 2.45
C TYR A 7 48.16 15.23 2.63
N ASP A 8 48.76 14.10 3.00
CA ASP A 8 48.02 12.85 3.19
C ASP A 8 47.35 12.82 4.57
N CYS A 9 48.03 13.33 5.62
CA CYS A 9 47.45 13.46 6.96
C CYS A 9 46.24 14.42 7.01
N ARG A 10 46.28 15.55 6.30
CA ARG A 10 45.12 16.47 6.21
C ARG A 10 43.95 15.88 5.43
N ARG A 11 44.21 15.01 4.43
CA ARG A 11 43.16 14.35 3.66
C ARG A 11 42.42 13.36 4.53
N GLU A 12 43.14 12.53 5.27
CA GLU A 12 42.58 11.55 6.22
C GLU A 12 41.75 12.22 7.31
N GLN A 13 42.26 13.30 7.93
CA GLN A 13 41.49 14.07 8.93
C GLN A 13 40.22 14.72 8.34
N PHE A 14 40.27 15.18 7.09
CA PHE A 14 39.09 15.73 6.42
C PHE A 14 38.04 14.64 6.15
N PHE A 15 38.45 13.44 5.74
CA PHE A 15 37.56 12.29 5.57
C PHE A 15 36.89 11.88 6.89
N GLU A 16 37.66 11.75 7.98
CA GLU A 16 37.12 11.40 9.31
C GLU A 16 36.09 12.43 9.81
N LEU A 17 36.36 13.74 9.65
CA LEU A 17 35.42 14.79 10.03
C LEU A 17 34.13 14.75 9.20
N THR A 18 34.22 14.44 7.89
CA THR A 18 33.03 14.31 7.04
C THR A 18 32.20 13.08 7.40
N GLU A 19 32.83 11.95 7.71
CA GLU A 19 32.13 10.74 8.15
C GLU A 19 31.41 10.95 9.48
N ILE A 20 32.07 11.58 10.47
CA ILE A 20 31.45 11.88 11.77
C ILE A 20 30.24 12.80 11.62
N GLN A 21 30.32 13.83 10.77
CA GLN A 21 29.19 14.74 10.55
C GLN A 21 28.02 14.05 9.85
N ILE A 22 28.30 13.16 8.88
CA ILE A 22 27.27 12.36 8.20
C ILE A 22 26.58 11.43 9.19
N VAL A 23 27.34 10.73 10.04
CA VAL A 23 26.80 9.83 11.06
C VAL A 23 25.92 10.60 12.06
N LYS A 24 26.38 11.74 12.58
CA LYS A 24 25.58 12.57 13.51
C LYS A 24 24.28 13.06 12.89
N ASN A 25 24.33 13.59 11.67
CA ASN A 25 23.13 14.05 10.97
C ASN A 25 22.14 12.89 10.72
N PHE A 26 22.65 11.68 10.48
CA PHE A 26 21.84 10.48 10.30
C PHE A 26 21.21 10.02 11.63
N GLU A 27 21.96 10.03 12.73
CA GLU A 27 21.46 9.72 14.08
C GLU A 27 20.38 10.70 14.52
N GLU A 28 20.58 12.01 14.35
CA GLU A 28 19.59 13.04 14.68
C GLU A 28 18.30 12.87 13.86
N LYS A 29 18.43 12.58 12.56
CA LYS A 29 17.27 12.33 11.69
C LYS A 29 16.49 11.08 12.11
N ASN A 30 17.19 10.01 12.48
CA ASN A 30 16.55 8.78 12.96
C ASN A 30 15.87 8.99 14.33
N SER A 31 16.49 9.74 15.23
CA SER A 31 15.88 10.11 16.53
C SER A 31 14.57 10.87 16.31
N PHE A 32 14.59 11.87 15.43
CA PHE A 32 13.39 12.66 15.12
C PHE A 32 12.26 11.84 14.48
N LEU A 33 12.61 10.88 13.61
CA LEU A 33 11.63 9.97 13.00
C LEU A 33 10.93 9.08 14.04
N GLU A 34 11.68 8.52 14.99
CA GLU A 34 11.09 7.68 16.03
C GLU A 34 10.20 8.51 16.98
N GLU A 35 10.60 9.73 17.32
CA GLU A 35 9.79 10.66 18.12
C GLU A 35 8.44 10.97 17.45
N LEU A 36 8.43 11.30 16.15
CA LEU A 36 7.19 11.56 15.40
C LEU A 36 6.28 10.32 15.37
N LYS A 37 6.86 9.14 15.16
CA LYS A 37 6.13 7.87 15.17
C LYS A 37 5.50 7.62 16.54
N GLU A 38 6.25 7.78 17.63
CA GLU A 38 5.73 7.59 18.99
C GLU A 38 4.59 8.57 19.32
N ILE A 39 4.72 9.84 18.88
CA ILE A 39 3.66 10.85 19.05
C ILE A 39 2.40 10.44 18.27
N ALA A 40 2.55 10.03 17.01
CA ALA A 40 1.44 9.55 16.19
C ALA A 40 0.73 8.36 16.84
N GLU A 41 1.47 7.32 17.23
CA GLU A 41 0.90 6.15 17.92
C GLU A 41 0.18 6.53 19.22
N LYS A 42 0.70 7.51 19.97
CA LYS A 42 0.05 8.01 21.19
C LYS A 42 -1.26 8.73 20.89
N TYR A 43 -1.34 9.48 19.80
CA TYR A 43 -2.60 10.08 19.36
C TYR A 43 -3.59 9.03 18.86
N ILE A 44 -3.13 8.04 18.09
CA ILE A 44 -3.93 6.88 17.64
C ILE A 44 -4.55 6.14 18.85
N LYS A 45 -3.74 5.76 19.84
CA LYS A 45 -4.18 5.09 21.07
C LYS A 45 -5.21 5.90 21.87
N LYS A 46 -5.25 7.22 21.70
CA LYS A 46 -6.21 8.13 22.33
C LYS A 46 -7.40 8.48 21.43
N LEU A 47 -7.49 7.88 20.23
CA LEU A 47 -8.48 8.18 19.19
C LEU A 47 -8.52 9.66 18.78
N LYS A 48 -7.37 10.33 18.89
CA LYS A 48 -7.13 11.70 18.41
C LYS A 48 -6.68 11.65 16.95
N LEU A 49 -7.58 11.15 16.09
CA LEU A 49 -7.22 10.71 14.73
C LEU A 49 -6.80 11.88 13.82
N ASP A 50 -7.38 13.07 14.00
CA ASP A 50 -6.99 14.25 13.22
C ASP A 50 -5.57 14.73 13.60
N GLU A 51 -5.23 14.76 14.89
CA GLU A 51 -3.86 15.09 15.34
C GLU A 51 -2.84 14.00 14.98
N ALA A 52 -3.26 12.73 15.03
CA ALA A 52 -2.43 11.62 14.56
C ALA A 52 -2.11 11.78 13.07
N GLU A 53 -3.12 12.06 12.24
CA GLU A 53 -2.97 12.23 10.80
C GLU A 53 -2.01 13.39 10.47
N GLU A 54 -2.16 14.54 11.13
CA GLU A 54 -1.23 15.67 11.00
C GLU A 54 0.21 15.28 11.32
N THR A 55 0.41 14.53 12.41
CA THR A 55 1.74 14.04 12.81
C THR A 55 2.32 13.10 11.75
N VAL A 56 1.52 12.15 11.25
CA VAL A 56 1.94 11.14 10.26
C VAL A 56 2.34 11.79 8.93
N ASN A 57 1.68 12.88 8.51
CA ASN A 57 2.08 13.61 7.29
C ASN A 57 3.52 14.15 7.36
N ASN A 58 4.07 14.37 8.57
CA ASN A 58 5.43 14.87 8.77
C ASN A 58 6.50 13.76 8.81
N ILE A 59 6.10 12.49 8.77
CA ILE A 59 7.03 11.34 8.76
C ILE A 59 7.57 11.17 7.34
N SER A 60 8.91 11.22 7.20
CA SER A 60 9.55 11.10 5.88
C SER A 60 9.72 9.65 5.41
N ASP A 61 9.80 8.68 6.32
CA ASP A 61 9.83 7.25 5.97
C ASP A 61 8.46 6.78 5.48
N GLU A 62 8.41 6.34 4.22
CA GLU A 62 7.17 5.94 3.57
C GLU A 62 6.54 4.68 4.17
N ASN A 63 7.35 3.72 4.66
CA ASN A 63 6.83 2.49 5.24
C ASN A 63 6.17 2.76 6.58
N ILE A 64 6.84 3.52 7.46
CA ILE A 64 6.28 3.94 8.75
C ILE A 64 5.01 4.76 8.52
N ARG A 65 5.09 5.75 7.63
CA ARG A 65 3.95 6.61 7.29
C ARG A 65 2.76 5.81 6.75
N SER A 66 3.00 4.85 5.85
CA SER A 66 1.96 4.00 5.28
C SER A 66 1.27 3.15 6.35
N ASN A 67 2.04 2.49 7.23
CA ASN A 67 1.48 1.65 8.29
C ASN A 67 0.61 2.46 9.27
N LEU A 68 1.05 3.66 9.64
CA LEU A 68 0.28 4.52 10.54
C LEU A 68 -0.98 5.08 9.87
N PHE A 69 -0.91 5.44 8.59
CA PHE A 69 -2.12 5.84 7.86
C PHE A 69 -3.12 4.68 7.70
N GLU A 70 -2.64 3.46 7.49
CA GLU A 70 -3.51 2.29 7.47
C GLU A 70 -4.25 2.12 8.81
N GLU A 71 -3.54 2.19 9.94
CA GLU A 71 -4.14 2.10 11.28
C GLU A 71 -5.17 3.21 11.53
N ILE A 72 -4.82 4.47 11.22
CA ILE A 72 -5.76 5.60 11.33
C ILE A 72 -6.98 5.37 10.44
N GLY A 73 -6.78 4.97 9.18
CA GLY A 73 -7.86 4.72 8.23
C GLY A 73 -8.81 3.64 8.70
N LEU A 74 -8.30 2.52 9.24
CA LEU A 74 -9.12 1.45 9.78
C LEU A 74 -9.93 1.91 10.99
N LEU A 75 -9.33 2.66 11.92
CA LEU A 75 -10.06 3.26 13.05
C LEU A 75 -11.16 4.23 12.61
N ARG A 76 -10.93 4.98 11.53
CA ARG A 76 -11.97 5.83 10.93
C ARG A 76 -13.11 5.01 10.33
N VAL A 77 -12.84 3.87 9.71
CA VAL A 77 -13.89 2.94 9.26
C VAL A 77 -14.69 2.40 10.44
N GLU A 78 -14.02 2.00 11.53
CA GLU A 78 -14.69 1.54 12.75
C GLU A 78 -15.57 2.64 13.39
N GLY A 79 -15.15 3.90 13.28
CA GLY A 79 -15.90 5.07 13.71
C GLY A 79 -16.94 5.59 12.71
N ASP A 80 -17.20 4.88 11.60
CA ASP A 80 -18.10 5.28 10.51
C ASP A 80 -17.75 6.63 9.84
N GLU A 81 -16.48 7.06 9.95
CA GLU A 81 -15.95 8.25 9.27
C GLU A 81 -15.45 7.90 7.85
N LEU A 82 -16.31 7.26 7.04
CA LEU A 82 -15.91 6.61 5.77
C LEU A 82 -15.29 7.57 4.74
N GLU A 83 -15.77 8.80 4.64
CA GLU A 83 -15.19 9.79 3.72
C GLU A 83 -13.75 10.18 4.11
N LYS A 84 -13.46 10.25 5.41
CA LYS A 84 -12.10 10.54 5.89
C LYS A 84 -11.19 9.33 5.69
N ALA A 85 -11.70 8.12 5.94
CA ALA A 85 -10.97 6.88 5.63
C ALA A 85 -10.63 6.79 4.13
N GLU A 86 -11.57 7.15 3.25
CA GLU A 86 -11.37 7.21 1.80
C GLU A 86 -10.25 8.19 1.44
N LYS A 87 -10.25 9.41 1.99
CA LYS A 87 -9.16 10.38 1.78
C LYS A 87 -7.81 9.88 2.28
N ILE A 88 -7.78 9.14 3.40
CA ILE A 88 -6.56 8.54 3.91
C ILE A 88 -6.03 7.48 2.95
N SER A 89 -6.90 6.65 2.38
CA SER A 89 -6.50 5.62 1.42
C SER A 89 -5.74 6.19 0.20
N GLU A 90 -5.98 7.45 -0.17
CA GLU A 90 -5.31 8.11 -1.28
C GLU A 90 -3.88 8.59 -0.96
N LYS A 91 -3.48 8.58 0.33
CA LYS A 91 -2.19 9.14 0.78
C LYS A 91 -1.02 8.17 0.75
N PHE A 92 -1.27 6.87 0.58
CA PHE A 92 -0.22 5.87 0.69
C PHE A 92 -0.45 4.65 -0.20
N TYR A 93 0.65 3.98 -0.53
CA TYR A 93 0.63 2.90 -1.50
C TYR A 93 0.10 1.57 -0.93
N LYS A 94 0.30 1.25 0.35
CA LYS A 94 -0.09 -0.06 0.91
C LYS A 94 -1.52 -0.06 1.47
N ASN A 95 -2.48 0.38 0.67
CA ASN A 95 -3.85 0.68 1.12
C ASN A 95 -4.89 -0.42 0.82
N GLY A 96 -4.48 -1.62 0.40
CA GLY A 96 -5.39 -2.68 -0.03
C GLY A 96 -6.40 -3.09 1.04
N ASP A 97 -5.92 -3.37 2.26
CA ASP A 97 -6.77 -3.80 3.38
C ASP A 97 -7.70 -2.65 3.83
N LEU A 98 -7.24 -1.39 3.77
CA LEU A 98 -8.08 -0.22 4.03
C LEU A 98 -9.21 -0.07 3.00
N LEU A 99 -8.90 -0.19 1.69
CA LEU A 99 -9.90 -0.10 0.62
C LEU A 99 -10.97 -1.20 0.75
N GLU A 100 -10.57 -2.43 1.08
CA GLU A 100 -11.48 -3.54 1.37
C GLU A 100 -12.47 -3.18 2.51
N ASN A 101 -11.95 -2.64 3.62
CA ASN A 101 -12.78 -2.27 4.76
C ASN A 101 -13.73 -1.11 4.46
N ILE A 102 -13.26 -0.10 3.73
CA ILE A 102 -14.10 1.01 3.25
C ILE A 102 -15.22 0.49 2.33
N SER A 103 -14.89 -0.39 1.37
CA SER A 103 -15.86 -0.99 0.45
C SER A 103 -16.95 -1.74 1.20
N ARG A 104 -16.57 -2.60 2.16
CA ARG A 104 -17.52 -3.34 2.99
C ARG A 104 -18.40 -2.42 3.83
N ALA A 105 -17.86 -1.33 4.36
CA ALA A 105 -18.63 -0.38 5.15
C ALA A 105 -19.68 0.34 4.29
N TYR A 106 -19.30 0.84 3.11
CA TYR A 106 -20.28 1.42 2.17
C TYR A 106 -21.32 0.40 1.71
N ALA A 107 -20.95 -0.85 1.47
CA ALA A 107 -21.88 -1.92 1.12
C ALA A 107 -22.92 -2.18 2.22
N ARG A 108 -22.49 -2.18 3.49
CA ARG A 108 -23.40 -2.29 4.64
C ARG A 108 -24.36 -1.11 4.72
N ASN A 109 -23.90 0.08 4.36
CA ASN A 109 -24.72 1.30 4.32
C ASN A 109 -25.61 1.37 3.07
N GLY A 110 -25.50 0.41 2.13
CA GLY A 110 -26.26 0.39 0.89
C GLY A 110 -25.82 1.42 -0.14
N ASP A 111 -24.64 2.02 0.03
CA ASP A 111 -24.10 3.05 -0.87
C ASP A 111 -23.40 2.38 -2.07
N VAL A 112 -24.22 1.95 -3.03
CA VAL A 112 -23.77 1.22 -4.23
C VAL A 112 -22.77 2.04 -5.05
N GLU A 113 -23.00 3.36 -5.17
CA GLU A 113 -22.11 4.23 -5.94
C GLU A 113 -20.71 4.27 -5.33
N LYS A 114 -20.61 4.43 -4.01
CA LYS A 114 -19.33 4.39 -3.31
C LYS A 114 -18.66 3.02 -3.41
N VAL A 115 -19.40 1.92 -3.30
CA VAL A 115 -18.85 0.57 -3.49
C VAL A 115 -18.24 0.39 -4.88
N CYS A 116 -18.92 0.84 -5.94
CA CYS A 116 -18.40 0.79 -7.31
C CYS A 116 -17.12 1.63 -7.45
N ASN A 117 -17.12 2.84 -6.90
CA ASN A 117 -15.95 3.73 -6.93
C ASN A 117 -14.73 3.12 -6.20
N ILE A 118 -14.93 2.50 -5.04
CA ILE A 118 -13.84 1.82 -4.32
C ILE A 118 -13.39 0.56 -5.07
N SER A 119 -14.31 -0.20 -5.67
CA SER A 119 -13.99 -1.37 -6.49
C SER A 119 -13.09 -1.02 -7.68
N LEU A 120 -13.35 0.12 -8.34
CA LEU A 120 -12.47 0.67 -9.38
C LEU A 120 -11.07 1.03 -8.86
N LYS A 121 -10.98 1.61 -7.65
CA LYS A 121 -9.68 1.90 -7.01
C LYS A 121 -8.92 0.62 -6.69
N MET A 122 -9.60 -0.42 -6.18
CA MET A 122 -9.00 -1.74 -5.91
C MET A 122 -8.54 -2.42 -7.20
N LEU A 123 -9.28 -2.31 -8.30
CA LEU A 123 -8.88 -2.87 -9.58
C LEU A 123 -7.56 -2.26 -10.10
N LYS A 124 -7.44 -0.93 -10.08
CA LYS A 124 -6.17 -0.25 -10.43
C LYS A 124 -5.01 -0.73 -9.54
N LYS A 125 -5.30 -1.01 -8.27
CA LYS A 125 -4.30 -1.52 -7.33
C LYS A 125 -3.87 -2.96 -7.64
N VAL A 126 -4.80 -3.81 -8.10
CA VAL A 126 -4.49 -5.15 -8.62
C VAL A 126 -3.51 -5.03 -9.80
N GLU A 127 -3.75 -4.12 -10.74
CA GLU A 127 -2.85 -3.86 -11.87
C GLU A 127 -1.45 -3.46 -11.39
N GLU A 128 -1.36 -2.52 -10.43
CA GLU A 128 -0.08 -2.12 -9.83
C GLU A 128 0.66 -3.29 -9.15
N TYR A 129 -0.06 -4.18 -8.46
CA TYR A 129 0.54 -5.38 -7.85
C TYR A 129 1.02 -6.37 -8.92
N ILE A 130 0.28 -6.55 -10.01
CA ILE A 130 0.70 -7.36 -11.15
C ILE A 130 2.01 -6.84 -11.74
N GLU A 131 2.11 -5.52 -11.96
CA GLU A 131 3.31 -4.85 -12.49
C GLU A 131 4.53 -5.07 -11.60
N LYS A 132 4.34 -5.02 -10.26
CA LYS A 132 5.39 -5.26 -9.26
C LYS A 132 5.65 -6.73 -8.96
N GLU A 133 5.04 -7.63 -9.72
CA GLU A 133 5.15 -9.09 -9.57
C GLU A 133 4.62 -9.64 -8.23
N LYS A 134 3.77 -8.87 -7.56
CA LYS A 134 3.12 -9.18 -6.29
C LYS A 134 1.80 -9.93 -6.50
N ILE A 135 1.90 -11.10 -7.10
CA ILE A 135 0.73 -11.87 -7.56
C ILE A 135 -0.18 -12.29 -6.39
N ASP A 136 0.38 -12.70 -5.25
CA ASP A 136 -0.44 -13.13 -4.13
C ASP A 136 -1.19 -11.95 -3.49
N GLU A 137 -0.58 -10.77 -3.39
CA GLU A 137 -1.27 -9.55 -2.97
C GLU A 137 -2.34 -9.11 -3.97
N ALA A 138 -2.10 -9.26 -5.27
CA ALA A 138 -3.09 -9.00 -6.32
C ALA A 138 -4.32 -9.92 -6.18
N ILE A 139 -4.10 -11.22 -5.93
CA ILE A 139 -5.18 -12.20 -5.71
C ILE A 139 -5.98 -11.85 -4.46
N LYS A 140 -5.29 -11.62 -3.33
CA LYS A 140 -5.95 -11.24 -2.06
C LYS A 140 -6.83 -10.02 -2.26
N LEU A 141 -6.35 -9.02 -3.00
CA LEU A 141 -7.13 -7.81 -3.23
C LEU A 141 -8.32 -8.06 -4.17
N ALA A 142 -8.14 -8.84 -5.24
CA ALA A 142 -9.20 -9.20 -6.17
C ALA A 142 -10.35 -9.97 -5.49
N GLU A 143 -10.04 -10.90 -4.58
CA GLU A 143 -11.02 -11.63 -3.77
C GLU A 143 -11.93 -10.70 -2.93
N ASN A 144 -11.45 -9.50 -2.63
CA ASN A 144 -12.15 -8.52 -1.80
C ASN A 144 -12.85 -7.42 -2.59
N ILE A 145 -12.75 -7.41 -3.92
CA ILE A 145 -13.56 -6.54 -4.77
C ILE A 145 -15.01 -6.99 -4.66
N PHE A 146 -15.87 -6.09 -4.19
CA PHE A 146 -17.27 -6.41 -3.89
C PHE A 146 -18.11 -6.56 -5.17
N ASP A 147 -17.85 -5.71 -6.16
CA ASP A 147 -18.49 -5.80 -7.46
C ASP A 147 -17.98 -7.02 -8.24
N GLN A 148 -18.89 -7.90 -8.64
CA GLN A 148 -18.53 -9.16 -9.29
C GLN A 148 -17.93 -8.99 -10.68
N GLU A 149 -18.32 -7.94 -11.41
CA GLU A 149 -17.77 -7.66 -12.74
C GLU A 149 -16.32 -7.21 -12.60
N PHE A 150 -16.03 -6.26 -11.70
CA PHE A 150 -14.66 -5.83 -11.43
C PHE A 150 -13.79 -6.93 -10.82
N GLN A 151 -14.35 -7.77 -9.95
CA GLN A 151 -13.64 -8.93 -9.41
C GLN A 151 -13.24 -9.91 -10.51
N THR A 152 -14.18 -10.24 -11.41
CA THR A 152 -13.92 -11.15 -12.54
C THR A 152 -12.81 -10.59 -13.43
N TYR A 153 -12.91 -9.30 -13.78
CA TYR A 153 -11.90 -8.62 -14.58
C TYR A 153 -10.52 -8.64 -13.91
N ALA A 154 -10.45 -8.36 -12.59
CA ALA A 154 -9.22 -8.44 -11.82
C ALA A 154 -8.57 -9.83 -11.91
N PHE A 155 -9.34 -10.91 -11.71
CA PHE A 155 -8.80 -12.27 -11.84
C PHE A 155 -8.31 -12.60 -13.25
N VAL A 156 -9.02 -12.16 -14.30
CA VAL A 156 -8.58 -12.35 -15.69
C VAL A 156 -7.23 -11.68 -15.94
N GLU A 157 -7.03 -10.45 -15.46
CA GLU A 157 -5.75 -9.75 -15.59
C GLU A 157 -4.61 -10.48 -14.86
N ILE A 158 -4.87 -10.99 -13.65
CA ILE A 158 -3.88 -11.78 -12.90
C ILE A 158 -3.53 -13.08 -13.66
N VAL A 159 -4.53 -13.81 -14.18
CA VAL A 159 -4.33 -15.02 -14.99
C VAL A 159 -3.47 -14.72 -16.22
N ASN A 160 -3.79 -13.65 -16.93
CA ASN A 160 -3.04 -13.21 -18.12
C ASN A 160 -1.59 -12.87 -17.76
N ALA A 161 -1.35 -12.20 -16.64
CA ALA A 161 -0.01 -11.91 -16.15
C ALA A 161 0.77 -13.18 -15.80
N CYS A 162 0.15 -14.13 -15.09
CA CYS A 162 0.75 -15.44 -14.78
C CYS A 162 1.13 -16.19 -16.06
N ARG A 163 0.25 -16.20 -17.07
CA ARG A 163 0.53 -16.84 -18.38
C ARG A 163 1.69 -16.19 -19.12
N LYS A 164 1.71 -14.85 -19.20
CA LYS A 164 2.83 -14.09 -19.81
C LYS A 164 4.17 -14.44 -19.15
N ARG A 165 4.16 -14.66 -17.83
CA ARG A 165 5.32 -15.10 -17.03
C ARG A 165 5.56 -16.61 -17.03
N LYS A 166 4.78 -17.40 -17.78
CA LYS A 166 4.83 -18.87 -17.82
C LYS A 166 4.57 -19.57 -16.49
N ASN A 167 3.95 -18.90 -15.52
CA ASN A 167 3.47 -19.51 -14.28
C ASN A 167 2.09 -20.16 -14.51
N LEU A 168 2.08 -21.27 -15.24
CA LEU A 168 0.86 -21.91 -15.73
C LEU A 168 0.06 -22.60 -14.62
N GLU A 169 0.72 -23.11 -13.58
CA GLU A 169 0.05 -23.74 -12.45
C GLU A 169 -0.77 -22.71 -11.67
N LYS A 170 -0.16 -21.57 -11.32
CA LYS A 170 -0.84 -20.48 -10.64
C LYS A 170 -1.96 -19.89 -11.49
N ALA A 171 -1.76 -19.76 -12.80
CA ALA A 171 -2.82 -19.33 -13.71
C ALA A 171 -4.05 -20.24 -13.61
N LYS A 172 -3.86 -21.57 -13.67
CA LYS A 172 -4.95 -22.55 -13.55
C LYS A 172 -5.65 -22.51 -12.19
N GLU A 173 -4.90 -22.33 -11.11
CA GLU A 173 -5.45 -22.18 -9.76
C GLU A 173 -6.39 -20.98 -9.67
N ILE A 174 -5.99 -19.83 -10.24
CA ILE A 174 -6.78 -18.60 -10.22
C ILE A 174 -7.98 -18.72 -11.17
N GLU A 175 -7.82 -19.36 -12.34
CA GLU A 175 -8.94 -19.61 -13.26
C GLU A 175 -10.07 -20.39 -12.61
N ALA A 176 -9.76 -21.32 -11.71
CA ALA A 176 -10.78 -22.06 -10.95
C ALA A 176 -11.60 -21.16 -10.00
N LYS A 177 -11.12 -19.95 -9.68
CA LYS A 177 -11.84 -18.95 -8.88
C LYS A 177 -12.77 -18.06 -9.71
N ILE A 178 -12.64 -18.10 -11.04
CA ILE A 178 -13.47 -17.32 -11.94
C ILE A 178 -14.79 -18.04 -12.15
N ASP A 179 -15.90 -17.35 -11.89
CA ASP A 179 -17.24 -17.82 -12.24
C ASP A 179 -17.44 -17.72 -13.77
N PHE A 180 -17.14 -18.83 -14.46
CA PHE A 180 -17.16 -18.90 -15.93
C PHE A 180 -18.54 -18.63 -16.55
N GLU A 181 -19.64 -18.84 -15.83
CA GLU A 181 -20.99 -18.52 -16.33
C GLU A 181 -21.14 -17.02 -16.60
N LYS A 182 -20.51 -16.18 -15.77
CA LYS A 182 -20.48 -14.73 -15.96
C LYS A 182 -19.41 -14.30 -16.96
N LEU A 183 -18.25 -14.97 -16.98
CA LEU A 183 -17.21 -14.70 -17.97
C LEU A 183 -17.71 -14.88 -19.41
N ASN A 184 -18.51 -15.91 -19.68
CA ASN A 184 -19.08 -16.17 -21.00
C ASN A 184 -20.12 -15.12 -21.42
N SER A 185 -20.87 -14.58 -20.45
CA SER A 185 -21.78 -13.44 -20.72
C SER A 185 -21.02 -12.15 -21.03
N PHE A 186 -19.82 -11.98 -20.48
CA PHE A 186 -18.94 -10.82 -20.66
C PHE A 186 -18.13 -10.88 -21.96
N LEU A 187 -17.58 -12.04 -22.31
CA LEU A 187 -16.74 -12.21 -23.51
C LEU A 187 -17.55 -12.36 -24.81
N GLY A 188 -18.87 -12.53 -24.73
CA GLY A 188 -19.74 -12.60 -25.91
C GLY A 188 -19.50 -13.82 -26.81
N GLU A 189 -18.68 -14.78 -26.39
CA GLU A 189 -18.36 -15.98 -27.16
C GLU A 189 -19.08 -17.21 -26.61
N LYS A 190 -20.00 -17.74 -27.42
CA LYS A 190 -20.39 -19.16 -27.34
C LYS A 190 -19.17 -19.97 -27.77
N ILE A 191 -18.63 -20.77 -26.85
CA ILE A 191 -17.71 -21.84 -27.22
C ILE A 191 -18.60 -23.07 -27.48
N ASP A 192 -18.73 -23.44 -28.75
CA ASP A 192 -19.25 -24.75 -29.19
C ASP A 192 -18.25 -25.87 -28.86
#